data_AF-A0A843DYG6-F1
#
_entry.id   AF-A0A843DYG6-F1
#
_cell.length_a   1.000
_cell.length_b   1.000
_cell.length_c   1.000
_cell.angle_alpha   90.00
_cell.angle_beta   90.00
_cell.angle_gamma   90.00
#
_symmetry.space_group_name_H-M   'P 1'
#
loop_
_entity.id
_entity.type
_entity.pdbx_description
1 polymer ?
#
loop_
_entity_poly.entity_id
_entity_poly.type
_entity_poly.pdbx_seq_one_letter_code
_entity_poly.pdbx_strand_id
1 'polypeptide(L)'
;GRDGLASDCLLFYSAGDRAKMLRLMEKETDEAKMPAVRERLYQLYFYCETKECRRKLLLKYFDQEMNNCGNCDNCAAKKREAKRSARQNKAAKPAVLLPKEMEDDIVFAAGELEGMLTLSEFVSFLIGLDRLKTKTLGLRRHKGYGMAKYYQRSTVTAAVEKLIEEGRLKTAGTTIQKIYSGK
;
A
#
# COMPACT_ATOMS: atom_id res chain seq x y z
N GLY A 1 16.78 -20.01 -24.06
CA GLY A 1 16.62 -20.64 -22.74
C GLY A 1 17.52 -21.84 -22.51
N ARG A 2 17.61 -22.80 -23.45
CA ARG A 2 18.52 -23.96 -23.33
C ARG A 2 19.99 -23.63 -23.64
N ASP A 3 20.21 -22.53 -24.33
CA ASP A 3 21.48 -21.90 -24.67
C ASP A 3 22.11 -21.09 -23.52
N GLY A 4 21.42 -20.99 -22.37
CA GLY A 4 21.86 -20.18 -21.23
C GLY A 4 21.59 -18.68 -21.37
N LEU A 5 21.06 -18.21 -22.50
CA LEU A 5 20.70 -16.82 -22.69
C LEU A 5 19.41 -16.46 -21.95
N ALA A 6 19.24 -15.16 -21.66
CA ALA A 6 18.04 -14.64 -21.03
C ALA A 6 16.79 -15.05 -21.82
N SER A 7 15.76 -15.49 -21.12
CA SER A 7 14.52 -15.96 -21.73
C SER A 7 13.37 -15.80 -20.76
N ASP A 8 12.19 -15.60 -21.32
CA ASP A 8 10.96 -15.42 -20.56
C ASP A 8 10.04 -16.63 -20.72
N CYS A 9 9.24 -16.88 -19.68
CA CYS A 9 8.13 -17.81 -19.70
C CYS A 9 6.86 -17.03 -19.33
N LEU A 10 5.87 -17.04 -20.21
CA LEU A 10 4.61 -16.34 -20.05
C LEU A 10 3.48 -17.34 -19.88
N LEU A 11 2.71 -17.19 -18.81
CA LEU A 11 1.51 -17.96 -18.53
C LEU A 11 0.32 -17.01 -18.42
N PHE A 12 -0.68 -17.22 -19.27
CA PHE A 12 -1.97 -16.55 -19.14
C PHE A 12 -2.88 -17.41 -18.26
N TYR A 13 -3.49 -16.79 -17.26
CA TYR A 13 -4.38 -17.45 -16.31
C TYR A 13 -5.54 -16.54 -15.94
N SER A 14 -6.73 -17.12 -15.83
CA SER A 14 -7.95 -16.47 -15.39
C SER A 14 -8.73 -17.37 -14.43
N ALA A 15 -9.61 -16.76 -13.62
CA ALA A 15 -10.55 -17.53 -12.80
C ALA A 15 -11.49 -18.42 -13.63
N GLY A 16 -11.74 -18.07 -14.91
CA GLY A 16 -12.53 -18.87 -15.83
C GLY A 16 -11.88 -20.22 -16.15
N ASP A 17 -10.55 -20.28 -16.19
CA ASP A 17 -9.81 -21.52 -16.44
C ASP A 17 -10.03 -22.54 -15.31
N ARG A 18 -10.14 -22.06 -14.06
CA ARG A 18 -10.46 -22.90 -12.90
C ARG A 18 -11.83 -23.58 -13.04
N ALA A 19 -12.86 -22.83 -13.43
CA ALA A 19 -14.20 -23.39 -13.64
C ALA A 19 -14.21 -24.43 -14.77
N LYS A 20 -13.44 -24.17 -15.84
CA LYS A 20 -13.32 -25.10 -16.97
C LYS A 20 -12.65 -26.42 -16.57
N MET A 21 -11.57 -26.36 -15.79
CA MET A 21 -10.87 -27.56 -15.32
C MET A 21 -11.72 -28.40 -14.35
N LEU A 22 -12.47 -27.76 -13.45
CA LEU A 22 -13.38 -28.49 -12.55
C LEU A 22 -14.45 -29.27 -13.33
N ARG A 23 -15.04 -28.67 -14.37
CA ARG A 23 -15.99 -29.36 -15.26
C ARG A 23 -15.36 -30.52 -16.05
N LEU A 24 -14.08 -30.45 -16.38
CA LEU A 24 -13.39 -31.58 -17.02
C LEU A 24 -13.18 -32.73 -16.05
N MET A 25 -12.90 -32.43 -14.78
CA MET A 25 -12.74 -33.46 -13.75
C MET A 25 -14.04 -34.23 -13.49
N GLU A 26 -15.21 -33.60 -13.62
CA GLU A 26 -16.51 -34.27 -13.49
C GLU A 26 -16.73 -35.40 -14.53
N LYS A 27 -15.95 -35.41 -15.62
CA LYS A 27 -16.04 -36.42 -16.67
C LYS A 27 -15.09 -37.61 -16.48
N GLU A 28 -14.20 -37.56 -15.48
CA GLU A 28 -13.26 -38.64 -15.23
C GLU A 28 -13.97 -39.79 -14.51
N THR A 29 -13.79 -41.01 -15.02
CA THR A 29 -14.49 -42.20 -14.54
C THR A 29 -13.64 -43.03 -13.59
N ASP A 30 -12.33 -42.80 -13.56
CA ASP A 30 -11.40 -43.44 -12.62
C ASP A 30 -11.37 -42.69 -11.28
N GLU A 31 -12.29 -43.04 -10.39
CA GLU A 31 -12.43 -42.43 -9.06
C GLU A 31 -11.17 -42.58 -8.19
N ALA A 32 -10.38 -43.65 -8.39
CA ALA A 32 -9.16 -43.89 -7.63
C ALA A 32 -8.08 -42.83 -7.91
N LYS A 33 -8.08 -42.22 -9.10
CA LYS A 33 -7.14 -41.17 -9.49
C LYS A 33 -7.58 -39.76 -9.07
N MET A 34 -8.87 -39.56 -8.79
CA MET A 34 -9.45 -38.24 -8.49
C MET A 34 -8.76 -37.46 -7.37
N PRO A 35 -8.37 -38.07 -6.24
CA PRO A 35 -7.69 -37.34 -5.17
C PRO A 35 -6.37 -36.71 -5.64
N ALA A 36 -5.51 -37.49 -6.32
CA ALA A 36 -4.21 -37.03 -6.78
C ALA A 36 -4.31 -35.96 -7.88
N VAL A 37 -5.27 -36.10 -8.80
CA VAL A 37 -5.54 -35.09 -9.84
C VAL A 37 -5.99 -33.77 -9.20
N ARG A 38 -6.90 -33.84 -8.22
CA ARG A 38 -7.40 -32.66 -7.50
C ARG A 38 -6.28 -31.94 -6.77
N GLU A 39 -5.40 -32.68 -6.11
CA GLU A 39 -4.26 -32.10 -5.40
C GLU A 39 -3.32 -31.34 -6.34
N ARG A 40 -2.91 -31.95 -7.45
CA ARG A 40 -2.04 -31.32 -8.45
C ARG A 40 -2.67 -30.06 -9.04
N LEU A 41 -3.98 -30.11 -9.29
CA LEU A 41 -4.71 -28.97 -9.80
C LEU A 41 -4.74 -27.80 -8.80
N TYR A 42 -4.95 -28.09 -7.51
CA TYR A 42 -4.89 -27.06 -6.47
C TYR A 42 -3.49 -26.48 -6.31
N GLN A 43 -2.44 -27.28 -6.45
CA GLN A 43 -1.06 -26.79 -6.45
C GLN A 43 -0.80 -25.83 -7.63
N LEU A 44 -1.35 -26.13 -8.81
CA LEU A 44 -1.27 -25.23 -9.97
C LEU A 44 -2.01 -23.91 -9.73
N TYR A 45 -3.23 -23.94 -9.18
CA TYR A 45 -3.96 -22.71 -8.85
C TYR A 45 -3.22 -21.87 -7.83
N PHE A 46 -2.69 -22.51 -6.78
CA PHE A 46 -1.84 -21.83 -5.81
C PHE A 46 -0.63 -21.18 -6.47
N TYR A 47 0.05 -21.88 -7.38
CA TYR A 47 1.16 -21.31 -8.15
C TYR A 47 0.76 -20.08 -8.98
N CYS A 48 -0.44 -20.09 -9.58
CA CYS A 48 -0.95 -18.97 -10.36
C CYS A 48 -1.28 -17.74 -9.49
N GLU A 49 -1.87 -17.95 -8.31
CA GLU A 49 -2.48 -16.89 -7.48
C GLU A 49 -1.57 -16.35 -6.37
N THR A 50 -0.49 -17.05 -6.05
CA THR A 50 0.44 -16.66 -4.98
C THR A 50 1.18 -15.35 -5.25
N LYS A 51 1.57 -14.67 -4.17
CA LYS A 51 2.51 -13.52 -4.17
C LYS A 51 3.94 -13.93 -3.80
N GLU A 52 4.19 -15.23 -3.62
CA GLU A 52 5.52 -15.76 -3.35
C GLU A 52 6.39 -15.83 -4.61
N CYS A 53 7.69 -16.07 -4.45
CA CYS A 53 8.57 -16.23 -5.60
C CYS A 53 8.16 -17.48 -6.41
N ARG A 54 7.81 -17.30 -7.69
CA ARG A 54 7.40 -18.42 -8.56
C ARG A 54 8.44 -19.52 -8.66
N ARG A 55 9.71 -19.17 -8.84
CA ARG A 55 10.80 -20.15 -8.96
C ARG A 55 11.00 -20.93 -7.66
N LYS A 56 10.88 -20.27 -6.51
CA LYS A 56 10.96 -20.94 -5.20
C LYS A 56 9.89 -22.01 -5.05
N LEU A 57 8.65 -21.69 -5.41
CA LEU A 57 7.54 -22.65 -5.36
C LEU A 57 7.73 -23.80 -6.36
N LEU A 58 8.17 -23.49 -7.58
CA LEU A 58 8.42 -24.51 -8.60
C LEU A 58 9.52 -25.49 -8.17
N LEU A 59 10.62 -25.00 -7.60
CA LEU A 59 11.68 -25.86 -7.08
C LEU A 59 11.20 -26.67 -5.87
N LYS A 60 10.42 -26.06 -4.97
CA LYS A 60 9.86 -26.76 -3.80
C LYS A 60 8.97 -27.93 -4.21
N TYR A 61 8.23 -27.82 -5.31
CA TYR A 61 7.43 -28.92 -5.85
C TYR A 61 8.28 -30.14 -6.23
N PHE A 62 9.54 -29.94 -6.62
CA PHE A 62 10.51 -30.98 -6.92
C PHE A 62 11.51 -31.19 -5.77
N ASP A 63 11.08 -30.91 -4.53
CA ASP A 63 11.86 -31.10 -3.30
C ASP A 63 13.20 -30.34 -3.28
N GLN A 64 13.27 -29.21 -3.97
CA GLN A 64 14.43 -28.31 -3.98
C GLN A 64 14.13 -26.99 -3.26
N GLU A 65 15.05 -26.57 -2.40
CA GLU A 65 14.93 -25.31 -1.66
C GLU A 65 15.75 -24.19 -2.30
N MET A 66 15.20 -22.98 -2.25
CA MET A 66 15.91 -21.78 -2.67
C MET A 66 15.38 -20.51 -2.00
N ASN A 67 16.22 -19.49 -1.98
CA ASN A 67 15.81 -18.12 -1.69
C ASN A 67 15.02 -17.52 -2.88
N ASN A 68 14.41 -16.36 -2.66
CA ASN A 68 13.69 -15.64 -3.72
C ASN A 68 14.60 -15.38 -4.93
N CYS A 69 14.20 -15.80 -6.12
CA CYS A 69 15.05 -15.77 -7.32
C CYS A 69 15.37 -14.37 -7.86
N GLY A 70 14.61 -13.35 -7.47
CA GLY A 70 14.82 -11.98 -7.93
C GLY A 70 14.45 -11.69 -9.40
N ASN A 71 14.03 -12.70 -10.18
CA ASN A 71 13.82 -12.63 -11.64
C ASN A 71 12.43 -13.09 -12.12
N CYS A 72 11.48 -13.42 -11.23
CA CYS A 72 10.08 -13.60 -11.61
C CYS A 72 9.28 -12.30 -11.42
N ASP A 73 8.10 -12.24 -12.03
CA ASP A 73 7.11 -11.18 -11.88
C ASP A 73 6.79 -10.84 -10.41
N ASN A 74 6.59 -11.84 -9.54
CA ASN A 74 6.33 -11.60 -8.11
C ASN A 74 7.52 -10.94 -7.40
N CYS A 75 8.75 -11.34 -7.73
CA CYS A 75 9.95 -10.66 -7.20
C CYS A 75 10.08 -9.24 -7.73
N ALA A 76 9.76 -9.02 -9.02
CA ALA A 76 9.79 -7.70 -9.63
C ALA A 76 8.73 -6.76 -9.01
N ALA A 77 7.52 -7.26 -8.73
CA ALA A 77 6.46 -6.51 -8.06
C ALA A 77 6.90 -6.03 -6.67
N LYS A 78 7.45 -6.92 -5.83
CA LYS A 78 7.98 -6.55 -4.49
C LYS A 78 9.08 -5.49 -4.57
N LYS A 79 10.00 -5.61 -5.53
CA LYS A 79 11.04 -4.59 -5.77
C LYS A 79 10.44 -3.23 -6.16
N ARG A 80 9.38 -3.22 -6.99
CA ARG A 80 8.67 -1.99 -7.38
C ARG A 80 7.95 -1.36 -6.20
N GLU A 81 7.28 -2.15 -5.36
CA GLU A 81 6.64 -1.68 -4.13
C GLU A 81 7.67 -1.07 -3.17
N ALA A 82 8.77 -1.77 -2.91
CA ALA A 82 9.85 -1.25 -2.07
C ALA A 82 10.42 0.08 -2.60
N LYS A 83 10.64 0.19 -3.92
CA LYS A 83 11.09 1.45 -4.55
C LYS A 83 10.03 2.55 -4.45
N ARG A 84 8.74 2.23 -4.55
CA ARG A 84 7.65 3.21 -4.38
C ARG A 84 7.62 3.74 -2.96
N SER A 85 7.69 2.87 -1.96
CA SER A 85 7.76 3.24 -0.55
C SER A 85 9.03 4.04 -0.26
N ALA A 86 10.18 3.63 -0.81
CA ALA A 86 11.43 4.38 -0.68
C ALA A 86 11.34 5.77 -1.32
N ARG A 87 10.73 5.92 -2.49
CA ARG A 87 10.50 7.24 -3.13
C ARG A 87 9.57 8.14 -2.32
N GLN A 88 8.52 7.56 -1.71
CA GLN A 88 7.66 8.28 -0.77
C GLN A 88 8.44 8.74 0.48
N ASN A 89 9.46 7.98 0.88
CA ASN A 89 10.28 8.29 2.06
C ASN A 89 11.55 9.14 1.75
N LYS A 90 12.02 9.20 0.49
CA LYS A 90 13.27 9.89 0.09
C LYS A 90 13.14 11.40 -0.10
N ALA A 91 11.92 11.93 -0.20
CA ALA A 91 11.66 13.38 -0.25
C ALA A 91 11.54 14.01 1.14
N ALA A 92 11.77 13.24 2.20
CA ALA A 92 11.64 13.72 3.56
C ALA A 92 13.01 14.01 4.16
N LYS A 93 13.23 15.26 4.59
CA LYS A 93 14.38 15.61 5.42
C LYS A 93 14.34 14.75 6.72
N PRO A 94 15.47 14.23 7.21
CA PRO A 94 15.51 13.50 8.48
C PRO A 94 15.07 14.43 9.61
N ALA A 95 14.11 14.00 10.44
CA ALA A 95 13.64 14.61 11.70
C ALA A 95 14.04 16.08 11.92
N VAL A 96 13.62 16.98 11.01
CA VAL A 96 13.66 18.42 11.26
C VAL A 96 12.32 18.77 11.88
N LEU A 97 12.33 19.38 13.06
CA LEU A 97 11.16 20.02 13.65
C LEU A 97 10.50 20.90 12.57
N LEU A 98 9.18 20.88 12.41
CA LEU A 98 8.55 21.80 11.45
C LEU A 98 8.95 23.24 11.80
N PRO A 99 9.27 24.10 10.82
CA PRO A 99 9.53 25.51 11.08
C PRO A 99 8.36 26.13 11.85
N LYS A 100 8.63 26.99 12.84
CA LYS A 100 7.57 27.61 13.66
C LYS A 100 6.52 28.33 12.81
N GLU A 101 6.94 28.99 11.74
CA GLU A 101 6.04 29.65 10.77
C GLU A 101 5.02 28.68 10.15
N MET A 102 5.44 27.43 9.89
CA MET A 102 4.58 26.39 9.35
C MET A 102 3.57 25.86 10.39
N GLU A 103 3.89 25.92 11.68
CA GLU A 103 2.93 25.53 12.73
C GLU A 103 1.70 26.44 12.71
N ASP A 104 1.88 27.74 12.51
CA ASP A 104 0.76 28.70 12.42
C ASP A 104 -0.10 28.46 11.18
N ASP A 105 0.51 28.15 10.03
CA ASP A 105 -0.20 27.76 8.81
C ASP A 105 -1.01 26.47 9.01
N ILE A 106 -0.47 25.49 9.75
CA ILE A 106 -1.17 24.25 10.09
C ILE A 106 -2.39 24.55 10.96
N VAL A 107 -2.23 25.39 11.99
CA VAL A 107 -3.34 25.80 12.86
C VAL A 107 -4.41 26.55 12.07
N PHE A 108 -4.03 27.42 11.14
CA PHE A 108 -4.95 28.12 10.26
C PHE A 108 -5.74 27.14 9.38
N ALA A 109 -5.05 26.22 8.69
CA ALA A 109 -5.69 25.22 7.84
C ALA A 109 -6.60 24.26 8.63
N ALA A 110 -6.25 23.91 9.87
CA ALA A 110 -7.10 23.13 10.75
C ALA A 110 -8.40 23.87 11.11
N GLY A 111 -8.35 25.20 11.23
CA GLY A 111 -9.53 26.04 11.45
C GLY A 111 -10.45 26.12 10.24
N GLU A 112 -9.90 26.27 9.03
CA GLU A 112 -10.69 26.28 7.79
C GLU A 112 -11.38 24.92 7.52
N LEU A 113 -10.79 23.82 8.02
CA LEU A 113 -11.26 22.45 7.81
C LEU A 113 -11.89 21.81 9.06
N GLU A 114 -12.35 22.65 9.99
CA GLU A 114 -12.88 22.22 11.29
C GLU A 114 -13.99 21.17 11.13
N GLY A 115 -13.81 20.02 11.81
CA GLY A 115 -14.77 18.91 11.80
C GLY A 115 -14.84 18.11 10.49
N MET A 116 -14.14 18.52 9.43
CA MET A 116 -14.24 17.86 8.12
C MET A 116 -13.32 16.63 8.02
N LEU A 117 -12.13 16.71 8.64
CA LEU A 117 -11.08 15.71 8.52
C LEU A 117 -10.73 15.08 9.87
N THR A 118 -10.54 13.77 9.85
CA THR A 118 -9.89 13.07 10.98
C THR A 118 -8.43 13.46 11.11
N LEU A 119 -7.79 13.20 12.26
CA LEU A 119 -6.35 13.44 12.44
C LEU A 119 -5.51 12.81 11.33
N SER A 120 -5.76 11.54 11.02
CA SER A 120 -5.04 10.80 9.97
C SER A 120 -5.28 11.36 8.56
N GLU A 121 -6.50 11.84 8.30
CA GLU A 121 -6.87 12.48 7.04
C GLU A 121 -6.26 13.87 6.90
N PHE A 122 -6.21 14.65 7.99
CA PHE A 122 -5.58 15.95 8.01
C PHE A 122 -4.07 15.85 7.82
N VAL A 123 -3.39 14.91 8.49
CA VAL A 123 -1.98 14.61 8.23
C VAL A 123 -1.79 14.23 6.77
N SER A 124 -2.66 13.40 6.19
CA SER A 124 -2.61 13.03 4.76
C SER A 124 -2.79 14.25 3.84
N PHE A 125 -3.66 15.17 4.21
CA PHE A 125 -3.90 16.44 3.52
C PHE A 125 -2.65 17.34 3.55
N LEU A 126 -2.01 17.51 4.72
CA LEU A 126 -0.80 18.33 4.88
C LEU A 126 0.37 17.82 4.04
N ILE A 127 0.55 16.51 3.93
CA ILE A 127 1.60 15.90 3.10
C ILE A 127 1.22 15.77 1.62
N GLY A 128 0.00 16.16 1.24
CA GLY A 128 -0.45 16.16 -0.15
C GLY A 128 -0.79 14.77 -0.71
N LEU A 129 -1.25 13.85 0.15
CA LEU A 129 -1.76 12.56 -0.30
C LEU A 129 -3.23 12.66 -0.70
N ASP A 130 -3.52 12.15 -1.89
CA ASP A 130 -4.90 12.00 -2.36
C ASP A 130 -5.62 10.85 -1.65
N ARG A 131 -6.61 11.23 -0.85
CA ARG A 131 -7.60 10.34 -0.21
C ARG A 131 -8.99 10.63 -0.76
N LEU A 132 -9.96 9.81 -0.35
CA LEU A 132 -11.36 9.98 -0.78
C LEU A 132 -11.87 11.37 -0.40
N LYS A 133 -11.80 11.75 0.89
CA LYS A 133 -12.26 13.07 1.36
C LYS A 133 -11.53 14.25 0.74
N THR A 134 -10.21 14.18 0.53
CA THR A 134 -9.47 15.29 -0.10
C THR A 134 -9.92 15.54 -1.54
N LYS A 135 -10.40 14.51 -2.24
CA LYS A 135 -11.00 14.66 -3.59
C LYS A 135 -12.42 15.19 -3.50
N THR A 136 -13.26 14.57 -2.66
CA THR A 136 -14.68 14.93 -2.51
C THR A 136 -14.87 16.38 -2.06
N LEU A 137 -14.01 16.86 -1.15
CA LEU A 137 -14.05 18.22 -0.61
C LEU A 137 -13.23 19.23 -1.46
N GLY A 138 -12.65 18.81 -2.58
CA GLY A 138 -11.89 19.71 -3.48
C GLY A 138 -10.62 20.29 -2.87
N LEU A 139 -10.06 19.66 -1.84
CA LEU A 139 -8.99 20.22 -1.00
C LEU A 139 -7.64 20.39 -1.69
N ARG A 140 -7.45 19.86 -2.90
CA ARG A 140 -6.21 20.07 -3.68
C ARG A 140 -5.87 21.54 -3.90
N ARG A 141 -6.88 22.42 -3.91
CA ARG A 141 -6.73 23.87 -4.12
C ARG A 141 -6.52 24.63 -2.80
N HIS A 142 -6.70 23.98 -1.66
CA HIS A 142 -6.53 24.60 -0.36
C HIS A 142 -5.04 24.87 -0.10
N LYS A 143 -4.72 26.04 0.48
CA LYS A 143 -3.32 26.46 0.71
C LYS A 143 -2.52 25.45 1.54
N GLY A 144 -3.17 24.83 2.52
CA GLY A 144 -2.56 23.79 3.33
C GLY A 144 -2.35 22.42 2.70
N TYR A 145 -2.91 22.14 1.52
CA TYR A 145 -2.72 20.84 0.89
C TYR A 145 -1.29 20.69 0.38
N GLY A 146 -0.57 19.68 0.89
CA GLY A 146 0.81 19.45 0.50
C GLY A 146 1.82 20.45 1.06
N MET A 147 1.44 21.32 2.01
CA MET A 147 2.37 22.27 2.64
C MET A 147 3.57 21.56 3.30
N ALA A 148 3.35 20.33 3.79
CA ALA A 148 4.33 19.49 4.45
C ALA A 148 4.77 18.30 3.59
N LYS A 149 4.61 18.37 2.25
CA LYS A 149 4.93 17.28 1.31
C LYS A 149 6.39 16.80 1.32
N TYR A 150 7.29 17.59 1.89
CA TYR A 150 8.72 17.30 2.02
C TYR A 150 9.14 16.81 3.42
N TYR A 151 8.16 16.47 4.27
CA TYR A 151 8.39 15.94 5.62
C TYR A 151 7.87 14.51 5.74
N GLN A 152 8.49 13.72 6.63
CA GLN A 152 7.99 12.37 6.91
C GLN A 152 6.63 12.46 7.57
N ARG A 153 5.75 11.49 7.25
CA ARG A 153 4.44 11.41 7.90
C ARG A 153 4.56 11.36 9.42
N SER A 154 5.53 10.62 9.95
CA SER A 154 5.83 10.56 11.39
C SER A 154 6.16 11.94 11.98
N THR A 155 6.99 12.73 11.29
CA THR A 155 7.34 14.10 11.71
C THR A 155 6.13 15.01 11.71
N VAL A 156 5.29 14.95 10.66
CA VAL A 156 4.07 15.77 10.58
C VAL A 156 3.05 15.34 11.61
N THR A 157 2.88 14.04 11.84
CA THR A 157 2.02 13.51 12.90
C THR A 157 2.46 14.02 14.27
N ALA A 158 3.75 13.87 14.61
CA ALA A 158 4.28 14.33 15.89
C ALA A 158 4.12 15.85 16.07
N ALA A 159 4.28 16.64 15.01
CA ALA A 159 4.06 18.08 15.07
C ALA A 159 2.59 18.44 15.31
N VAL A 160 1.64 17.77 14.65
CA VAL A 160 0.21 18.00 14.88
C VAL A 160 -0.20 17.56 16.29
N GLU A 161 0.32 16.44 16.78
CA GLU A 161 0.09 15.96 18.16
C GLU A 161 0.64 16.96 19.19
N LYS A 162 1.87 17.47 18.98
CA LYS A 162 2.46 18.53 19.81
C LYS A 162 1.57 19.79 19.85
N LEU A 163 0.99 20.20 18.72
CA LEU A 163 0.05 21.34 18.68
C LEU A 163 -1.24 21.09 19.46
N ILE A 164 -1.68 19.83 19.55
CA ILE A 164 -2.82 19.43 20.38
C ILE A 164 -2.44 19.49 21.86
N GLU A 165 -1.27 18.97 22.23
CA GLU A 165 -0.74 19.02 23.61
C GLU A 165 -0.52 20.46 24.09
N GLU A 166 -0.04 21.35 23.22
CA GLU A 166 0.13 22.79 23.49
C GLU A 166 -1.22 23.56 23.56
N GLY A 167 -2.35 22.91 23.28
CA GLY A 167 -3.66 23.57 23.26
C GLY A 167 -3.82 24.58 22.13
N ARG A 168 -3.10 24.41 21.02
CA ARG A 168 -3.27 25.19 19.78
C ARG A 168 -4.26 24.53 18.82
N LEU A 169 -4.39 23.20 18.92
CA LEU A 169 -5.38 22.37 18.23
C LEU A 169 -6.15 21.52 19.24
N LYS A 170 -7.32 21.02 18.84
CA LYS A 170 -8.06 20.01 19.61
C LYS A 170 -8.66 18.98 18.67
N THR A 171 -9.03 17.83 19.21
CA THR A 171 -9.81 16.82 18.49
C THR A 171 -11.17 16.66 19.15
N ALA A 172 -12.25 16.68 18.35
CA ALA A 172 -13.55 16.20 18.78
C ALA A 172 -13.79 14.83 18.18
N GLY A 173 -13.80 13.80 19.03
CA GLY A 173 -13.72 12.41 18.59
C GLY A 173 -12.44 12.19 17.78
N THR A 174 -12.58 11.80 16.51
CA THR A 174 -11.45 11.57 15.60
C THR A 174 -11.10 12.78 14.73
N THR A 175 -11.94 13.82 14.74
CA THR A 175 -11.85 15.00 13.84
C THR A 175 -11.11 16.17 14.47
N ILE A 176 -10.35 16.90 13.66
CA ILE A 176 -9.61 18.08 14.10
C ILE A 176 -10.54 19.29 14.20
N GLN A 177 -10.34 20.09 15.24
CA GLN A 177 -11.03 21.35 15.50
C GLN A 177 -10.04 22.41 15.99
N LYS A 178 -10.39 23.69 15.80
CA LYS A 178 -9.61 24.82 16.31
C LYS A 178 -10.06 25.19 17.72
N ILE A 179 -9.12 25.49 18.62
CA ILE A 179 -9.45 26.08 19.90
C ILE A 179 -9.78 27.56 19.66
N TYR A 180 -11.04 27.96 19.89
CA TYR A 180 -11.39 29.37 20.02
C TYR A 180 -10.77 29.85 21.33
N SER A 181 -9.70 30.65 21.28
CA SER A 181 -9.40 31.55 22.39
C SER A 181 -10.47 32.64 22.33
N GLY A 182 -11.50 32.53 23.17
CA GLY A 182 -12.43 33.62 23.38
C GLY A 182 -11.66 34.88 23.76
N LYS A 183 -11.92 35.97 23.03
CA LYS A 183 -11.99 37.30 23.62
C LYS A 183 -13.45 37.58 23.90
#